data_AF-A0A8T0WLF5-F1
#
_entry.id   AF-A0A8T0WLF5-F1
#
_cell.length_a   1.000
_cell.length_b   1.000
_cell.length_c   1.000
_cell.angle_alpha   90.00
_cell.angle_beta   90.00
_cell.angle_gamma   90.00
#
_symmetry.space_group_name_H-M   'P 1'
#
loop_
_entity.id
_entity.type
_entity.pdbx_description
1 polymer ?
#
loop_
_entity_poly.entity_id
_entity_poly.type
_entity_poly.pdbx_seq_one_letter_code
_entity_poly.pdbx_strand_id
1 'polypeptide(L)' 'MLVSSPSQAKTCKDSRPKLVAGSPEGFPGHVDGKVREARMNHPKGFTVDDRGNIYVADAMNMAIRKISDTGKLKCPVVV' A
#
# COMPACT_ATOMS: atom_id res chain seq x y z
N MET A 1 44.43 2.72 14.21
CA MET A 1 43.51 3.82 13.86
C MET A 1 42.40 3.23 13.01
N LEU A 2 41.17 3.26 13.51
CA LEU A 2 39.99 2.78 12.80
C LEU A 2 39.71 3.69 11.60
N VAL A 3 39.80 3.16 10.38
CA VAL A 3 39.24 3.82 9.20
C VAL A 3 37.72 3.73 9.31
N SER A 4 37.08 4.89 9.50
CA SER A 4 35.63 5.01 9.54
C SER A 4 35.03 4.63 8.18
N SER A 5 34.24 3.56 8.15
CA SER A 5 33.47 3.12 6.99
C SER A 5 32.60 4.26 6.44
N PRO A 6 32.53 4.45 5.11
CA PRO A 6 31.69 5.50 4.53
C PRO A 6 30.21 5.16 4.77
N SER A 7 29.51 6.11 5.39
CA SER A 7 28.06 6.09 5.56
C SER A 7 27.36 5.86 4.21
N GLN A 8 26.52 4.84 4.13
CA GLN A 8 25.70 4.55 2.95
C GLN A 8 24.83 5.77 2.59
N ALA A 9 25.27 6.56 1.61
CA ALA A 9 24.43 7.57 0.99
C ALA A 9 23.35 6.84 0.17
N LYS A 10 22.08 6.94 0.62
CA LYS A 10 20.92 6.44 -0.13
C LYS A 10 20.79 7.21 -1.44
N THR A 11 21.36 6.69 -2.52
CA THR A 11 21.22 7.28 -3.86
C THR A 11 19.82 6.99 -4.42
N CYS A 12 19.29 7.84 -5.30
CA CYS A 12 17.94 7.72 -5.92
C CYS A 12 17.71 6.47 -6.79
N LYS A 13 18.61 5.47 -6.74
CA LYS A 13 18.43 4.18 -7.42
C LYS A 13 17.18 3.42 -6.94
N ASP A 14 16.65 3.75 -5.77
CA ASP A 14 15.40 3.19 -5.23
C ASP A 14 14.12 3.94 -5.65
N SER A 15 14.21 4.94 -6.55
CA SER A 15 13.07 5.77 -6.97
C SER A 15 12.05 5.08 -7.90
N ARG A 16 12.11 3.75 -8.06
CA ARG A 16 11.11 3.04 -8.87
C ARG A 16 9.81 2.92 -8.08
N PRO A 17 8.67 3.39 -8.62
CA PRO A 17 7.39 3.17 -7.98
C PRO A 17 7.16 1.66 -7.86
N LYS A 18 6.86 1.21 -6.64
CA LYS A 18 6.56 -0.18 -6.33
C LYS A 18 5.08 -0.32 -6.08
N LEU A 19 4.46 -1.35 -6.67
CA LEU A 19 3.09 -1.71 -6.34
C LEU A 19 3.00 -2.13 -4.87
N VAL A 20 2.28 -1.33 -4.08
CA VAL A 20 2.05 -1.57 -2.65
C VAL A 20 0.84 -2.48 -2.44
N ALA A 21 -0.24 -2.26 -3.20
CA ALA A 21 -1.46 -3.06 -3.16
C ALA A 21 -2.26 -2.93 -4.47
N GLY A 22 -3.05 -3.95 -4.79
CA GLY A 22 -3.82 -4.07 -6.02
C GLY A 22 -3.35 -5.24 -6.90
N SER A 23 -4.20 -5.63 -7.86
CA SER A 23 -3.84 -6.60 -8.90
C SER A 23 -2.76 -5.99 -9.80
N PRO A 24 -1.63 -6.68 -10.03
CA PRO A 24 -0.59 -6.20 -10.94
C PRO A 24 -1.07 -6.10 -12.39
N GLU A 25 -2.11 -6.85 -12.75
CA GLU A 25 -2.78 -6.78 -14.04
C GLU A 25 -3.78 -5.60 -14.15
N GLY A 26 -4.07 -4.92 -13.03
CA GLY A 26 -4.98 -3.78 -12.99
C GLY A 26 -6.46 -4.15 -12.99
N PHE A 27 -6.82 -5.39 -12.60
CA PHE A 27 -8.22 -5.79 -12.58
C PHE A 27 -9.01 -5.06 -11.48
N PRO A 28 -10.10 -4.36 -11.83
CA PRO A 28 -10.98 -3.79 -10.83
C PRO A 28 -11.78 -4.88 -10.11
N GLY A 29 -12.27 -4.56 -8.92
CA GLY A 29 -13.16 -5.45 -8.16
C GLY A 29 -13.09 -5.17 -6.68
N HIS A 30 -13.81 -5.98 -5.90
CA HIS A 30 -13.86 -5.90 -4.44
C HIS A 30 -13.33 -7.22 -3.86
N VAL A 31 -12.01 -7.34 -3.80
CA VAL A 31 -11.33 -8.57 -3.33
C VAL A 31 -10.33 -8.20 -2.26
N ASP A 32 -10.37 -8.95 -1.15
CA ASP A 32 -9.48 -8.80 -0.01
C ASP A 32 -8.44 -9.92 0.03
N GLY A 33 -7.46 -9.80 0.93
CA GLY A 33 -6.45 -10.83 1.13
C GLY A 33 -5.05 -10.27 1.04
N LYS A 34 -4.16 -10.98 0.36
CA LYS A 34 -2.78 -10.48 0.17
C LYS A 34 -2.81 -9.22 -0.68
N VAL A 35 -1.94 -8.26 -0.38
CA VAL A 35 -1.90 -6.97 -1.11
C VAL A 35 -1.86 -7.10 -2.63
N ARG A 36 -1.21 -8.13 -3.19
CA ARG A 36 -1.13 -8.37 -4.64
C ARG A 36 -2.33 -9.08 -5.25
N GLU A 37 -3.14 -9.74 -4.43
CA GLU A 37 -4.36 -10.44 -4.86
C GLU A 37 -5.59 -9.55 -4.68
N ALA A 38 -5.49 -8.55 -3.80
CA ALA A 38 -6.56 -7.60 -3.54
C ALA A 38 -6.89 -6.76 -4.78
N ARG A 39 -8.17 -6.46 -4.97
CA ARG A 39 -8.68 -5.64 -6.06
C ARG A 39 -9.42 -4.44 -5.50
N MET A 40 -9.29 -3.32 -6.19
CA MET A 40 -9.93 -2.05 -5.85
C MET A 40 -10.62 -1.52 -7.09
N ASN A 41 -11.62 -0.67 -6.93
CA ASN A 41 -12.38 -0.08 -8.01
C ASN A 41 -12.42 1.44 -7.87
N HIS A 42 -11.58 2.09 -8.68
CA HIS A 42 -11.45 3.56 -8.75
C HIS A 42 -11.10 4.21 -7.40
N PRO A 43 -9.97 3.84 -6.77
CA PRO A 43 -9.51 4.48 -5.54
C PRO A 43 -9.22 5.97 -5.76
N LYS A 44 -9.68 6.82 -4.85
CA LYS A 44 -9.61 8.30 -5.01
C LYS A 44 -8.61 9.00 -4.10
N GLY A 45 -8.22 8.38 -3.00
CA GLY A 45 -7.30 8.98 -2.05
C GLY A 45 -6.86 7.97 -1.00
N PHE A 46 -5.83 8.34 -0.24
CA PHE A 46 -5.36 7.55 0.88
C PHE A 46 -4.86 8.43 2.03
N THR A 47 -4.85 7.86 3.24
CA THR A 47 -4.21 8.44 4.43
C THR A 47 -3.46 7.35 5.19
N VAL A 48 -2.59 7.73 6.11
CA VAL A 48 -1.77 6.81 6.92
C VAL A 48 -1.98 7.13 8.40
N ASP A 49 -2.18 6.10 9.24
CA ASP A 49 -2.22 6.28 10.69
C ASP A 49 -0.83 6.25 11.34
N ASP A 50 -0.73 6.62 12.62
CA ASP A 50 0.54 6.65 13.37
C ASP A 50 1.19 5.27 13.52
N ARG A 51 0.47 4.19 13.21
CA ARG A 51 0.96 2.80 13.21
C ARG A 51 1.40 2.34 11.82
N GLY A 52 1.40 3.22 10.82
CA GLY A 52 1.80 2.93 9.45
C GLY A 52 0.76 2.16 8.63
N ASN A 53 -0.50 2.05 9.09
CA ASN A 53 -1.55 1.47 8.26
C ASN A 53 -2.04 2.49 7.23
N ILE A 54 -2.22 2.04 5.99
CA ILE A 54 -2.73 2.86 4.90
C ILE A 54 -4.24 2.63 4.76
N TYR A 55 -5.00 3.70 4.70
CA TYR A 55 -6.44 3.68 4.44
C TYR A 55 -6.70 4.26 3.07
N VAL A 56 -7.41 3.53 2.21
CA VAL A 56 -7.69 3.90 0.81
C VAL A 56 -9.19 4.07 0.63
N ALA A 57 -9.62 5.17 0.01
CA ALA A 57 -11.01 5.39 -0.37
C ALA A 57 -11.30 4.72 -1.71
N ASP A 58 -11.95 3.55 -1.66
CA ASP A 58 -12.29 2.71 -2.81
C ASP A 58 -13.68 3.07 -3.34
N ALA A 59 -13.75 4.17 -4.10
CA ALA A 59 -14.98 4.94 -4.31
C ALA A 59 -16.07 4.17 -5.05
N MET A 60 -15.74 3.36 -6.07
CA MET A 60 -16.76 2.60 -6.81
C MET A 60 -17.16 1.30 -6.13
N ASN A 61 -16.46 0.90 -5.06
CA ASN A 61 -16.88 -0.18 -4.18
C ASN A 61 -17.53 0.32 -2.89
N MET A 62 -17.70 1.64 -2.72
CA MET A 62 -18.27 2.25 -1.51
C MET A 62 -17.58 1.76 -0.23
N ALA A 63 -16.26 1.59 -0.28
CA ALA A 63 -15.50 0.99 0.81
C ALA A 63 -14.29 1.85 1.20
N ILE A 64 -13.97 1.85 2.49
CA ILE A 64 -12.65 2.21 2.96
C ILE A 64 -11.84 0.92 3.06
N ARG A 65 -10.63 0.90 2.50
CA ARG A 65 -9.75 -0.28 2.51
C ARG A 65 -8.55 -0.02 3.41
N LYS A 66 -8.23 -0.94 4.30
CA LYS A 66 -7.08 -0.85 5.20
C LYS A 66 -5.97 -1.79 4.74
N ILE A 67 -4.76 -1.27 4.59
CA ILE A 67 -3.53 -2.02 4.31
C ILE A 67 -2.66 -1.92 5.56
N SER A 68 -2.39 -3.05 6.21
CA SER A 68 -1.51 -3.12 7.38
C SER A 68 -0.09 -3.53 7.01
N ASP A 69 0.88 -3.19 7.87
CA ASP A 69 2.30 -3.58 7.81
C ASP A 69 2.52 -5.07 7.50
N THR A 70 1.61 -5.94 7.96
CA THR A 70 1.62 -7.39 7.64
C THR A 70 1.37 -7.73 6.17
N GLY A 71 1.20 -6.75 5.27
CA GLY A 71 0.97 -6.96 3.84
C GLY A 71 -0.41 -7.54 3.53
N LYS A 72 -1.37 -7.37 4.43
CA LYS A 72 -2.76 -7.80 4.25
C LYS A 72 -3.65 -6.59 4.03
N LEU A 73 -4.47 -6.70 2.99
CA LEU A 73 -5.54 -5.75 2.72
C LEU A 73 -6.82 -6.31 3.34
N LYS A 74 -7.42 -5.51 4.21
CA LYS A 74 -8.67 -5.81 4.89
C LYS A 74 -9.66 -4.70 4.54
N CYS A 75 -10.90 -5.06 4.22
CA CYS A 75 -12.00 -4.11 4.24
C CYS A 75 -12.41 -3.83 5.69
N PRO A 76 -12.15 -2.64 6.26
CA PRO A 76 -13.03 -2.11 7.28
C PRO A 76 -14.37 -1.80 6.62
N VAL A 77 -15.40 -2.56 6.99
CA VAL A 77 -16.78 -2.16 6.74
C VAL A 77 -16.99 -0.81 7.41
N VAL A 78 -17.53 0.16 6.69
CA VAL A 78 -17.95 1.45 7.24
C VAL A 78 -19.33 1.78 6.67
N VAL A 79 -20.22 2.16 7.60
CA VAL A 79 -21.64 2.60 7.53
C VAL A 79 -22.25 2.98 6.18
#